data_AF-A0A8H7I6K6-F1
#
_entry.id   AF-A0A8H7I6K6-F1
#
_cell.length_a   1.000
_cell.length_b   1.000
_cell.length_c   1.000
_cell.angle_alpha   90.00
_cell.angle_beta   90.00
_cell.angle_gamma   90.00
#
_symmetry.space_group_name_H-M   'P 1'
#
loop_
_entity.id
_entity.type
_entity.pdbx_description
1 polymer ?
#
loop_
_entity_poly.entity_id
_entity_poly.type
_entity_poly.pdbx_seq_one_letter_code
_entity_poly.pdbx_strand_id
1 'polypeptide(L)'
;MGPNSIAFQDEVVEKYGPTLKLYSGFGEEFIFTADPSIIYHILVKDRAKFERTAGGRLLLRSIFGGGLFAQSGDEHRTHRKMPIFMDIAKQTSNGIMKDLNESKSSTKELDVFPWATAAALELVGEAGLGYSFSSFTGERNEYNIAIKSVIWILKHIPHNNIQQLLHAVRIQNEQAEEVIRTRQGLISSGEDLSSQAGRGRDIMTLLMKANEAEGSESHVSRQEMVGHMNTFVFAGHETTSTAVARILDVLAQQPEPNLLELPYLDGVVRETLRLHAPVALINRVCGEDIVLPLRYPIDTPSGKLTSIPMKKGTRVFISISAPNRYERIWGERAKEYLPERWIGSKIDEVAQSEAHLPGVYSSMMTFSAGSQACM
;
A
#
# COMPACT_ATOMS: atom_id res chain seq x y z
N MET A 1 21.55 4.23 9.35
CA MET A 1 20.13 3.87 9.16
C MET A 1 19.58 4.75 8.04
N GLY A 2 18.83 4.19 7.08
CA GLY A 2 18.28 4.98 5.97
C GLY A 2 16.99 5.73 6.35
N PRO A 3 16.54 6.69 5.54
CA PRO A 3 15.36 7.53 5.82
C PRO A 3 14.03 6.75 5.88
N ASN A 4 13.99 5.53 5.36
CA ASN A 4 12.83 4.64 5.41
C ASN A 4 12.71 3.86 6.74
N SER A 5 13.71 3.95 7.62
CA SER A 5 13.64 3.30 8.94
C SER A 5 12.72 4.09 9.86
N ILE A 6 11.78 3.41 10.52
CA ILE A 6 10.91 4.00 11.54
C ILE A 6 11.75 4.66 12.64
N ALA A 7 12.82 3.99 13.10
CA ALA A 7 13.70 4.53 14.14
C ALA A 7 14.37 5.85 13.72
N PHE A 8 14.78 5.96 12.45
CA PHE A 8 15.34 7.20 11.94
C PHE A 8 14.29 8.31 11.87
N GLN A 9 13.10 8.00 11.38
CA GLN A 9 12.02 9.00 11.29
C GLN A 9 11.58 9.48 12.68
N ASP A 10 11.43 8.56 13.64
CA ASP A 10 11.10 8.87 15.03
C ASP A 10 12.18 9.79 15.64
N GLU A 11 13.46 9.43 15.54
CA GLU A 11 14.58 10.24 16.06
C GLU A 11 14.60 11.66 15.46
N VAL A 12 14.41 11.74 14.14
CA VAL A 12 14.45 13.00 13.39
C VAL A 12 13.28 13.91 13.76
N VAL A 13 12.06 13.36 13.86
CA VAL A 13 10.86 14.12 14.22
C VAL A 13 10.89 14.57 15.67
N GLU A 14 11.40 13.75 16.59
CA GLU A 14 11.57 14.12 18.00
C GLU A 14 12.58 15.24 18.17
N LYS A 15 13.74 15.12 17.50
CA LYS A 15 14.86 16.03 17.72
C LYS A 15 14.67 17.39 17.03
N TYR A 16 14.12 17.40 15.83
CA TYR A 16 14.08 18.60 14.99
C TYR A 16 12.65 19.05 14.63
N GLY A 17 11.65 18.24 14.97
CA GLY A 17 10.26 18.51 14.63
C GLY A 17 9.80 17.86 13.32
N PRO A 18 8.50 17.96 13.01
CA PRO A 18 7.86 17.16 11.97
C PRO A 18 8.12 17.67 10.55
N THR A 19 8.73 18.84 10.34
CA THR A 19 9.02 19.37 9.00
C THR A 19 10.43 19.91 8.91
N LEU A 20 11.21 19.36 7.98
CA LEU A 20 12.65 19.57 7.90
C LEU A 20 13.12 19.74 6.47
N LYS A 21 14.21 20.48 6.33
CA LYS A 21 14.98 20.58 5.10
C LYS A 21 16.21 19.69 5.20
N LEU A 22 16.33 18.73 4.31
CA LEU A 22 17.41 17.73 4.30
C LEU A 22 18.15 17.76 2.96
N TYR A 23 19.39 17.27 2.95
CA TYR A 23 20.21 17.16 1.76
C TYR A 23 20.48 15.69 1.46
N SER A 24 20.33 15.31 0.20
CA SER A 24 20.59 13.98 -0.34
C SER A 24 22.00 13.92 -0.95
N GLY A 25 22.38 12.77 -1.51
CA GLY A 25 23.62 12.65 -2.27
C GLY A 25 23.73 13.73 -3.35
N PHE A 26 24.95 14.18 -3.62
CA PHE A 26 25.24 15.28 -4.57
C PHE A 26 24.65 16.66 -4.19
N GLY A 27 24.24 16.85 -2.93
CA GLY A 27 23.78 18.15 -2.44
C GLY A 27 22.35 18.51 -2.83
N GLU A 28 21.58 17.55 -3.37
CA GLU A 28 20.18 17.77 -3.71
C GLU A 28 19.34 18.04 -2.45
N GLU A 29 18.65 19.18 -2.42
CA GLU A 29 17.79 19.58 -1.31
C GLU A 29 16.39 18.97 -1.45
N PHE A 30 15.83 18.48 -0.33
CA PHE A 30 14.44 18.06 -0.26
C PHE A 30 13.81 18.40 1.10
N ILE A 31 12.49 18.49 1.13
CA ILE A 31 11.72 18.68 2.36
C ILE A 31 11.23 17.31 2.83
N PHE A 32 11.46 16.99 4.10
CA PHE A 32 10.81 15.88 4.79
C PHE A 32 9.69 16.43 5.67
N THR A 33 8.51 15.82 5.66
CA THR A 33 7.40 16.27 6.50
C THR A 33 6.53 15.13 7.03
N ALA A 34 6.10 15.27 8.28
CA ALA A 34 5.10 14.52 9.02
C ALA A 34 4.00 15.46 9.58
N ASP A 35 3.99 16.74 9.18
CA ASP A 35 3.05 17.75 9.68
C ASP A 35 1.67 17.56 9.00
N PRO A 36 0.58 17.34 9.77
CA PRO A 36 -0.74 17.07 9.21
C PRO A 36 -1.26 18.16 8.26
N SER A 37 -0.92 19.44 8.52
CA SER A 37 -1.35 20.56 7.67
C SER A 37 -0.65 20.51 6.32
N ILE A 38 0.67 20.31 6.32
CA ILE A 38 1.43 20.17 5.07
C ILE A 38 0.97 18.94 4.29
N ILE A 39 0.77 17.80 4.96
CA ILE A 39 0.27 16.57 4.33
C ILE A 39 -1.09 16.81 3.69
N TYR A 40 -2.01 17.45 4.41
CA TYR A 40 -3.34 17.78 3.89
C TYR A 40 -3.27 18.69 2.66
N HIS A 41 -2.43 19.72 2.70
CA HIS A 41 -2.21 20.58 1.55
C HIS A 41 -1.66 19.82 0.35
N ILE A 42 -0.60 19.01 0.54
CA ILE A 42 0.05 18.30 -0.57
C ILE A 42 -0.85 17.20 -1.17
N LEU A 43 -1.54 16.44 -0.34
CA LEU A 43 -2.29 15.26 -0.80
C LEU A 43 -3.76 15.53 -1.11
N VAL A 44 -4.35 16.58 -0.52
CA VAL A 44 -5.79 16.85 -0.60
C VAL A 44 -6.07 18.21 -1.22
N LYS A 45 -5.74 19.31 -0.53
CA LYS A 45 -6.21 20.66 -0.89
C LYS A 45 -5.53 21.25 -2.11
N ASP A 46 -4.21 21.19 -2.17
CA ASP A 46 -3.35 21.75 -3.23
C ASP A 46 -2.77 20.65 -4.14
N ARG A 47 -3.36 19.45 -4.13
CA ARG A 47 -2.87 18.25 -4.82
C ARG A 47 -2.52 18.46 -6.30
N ALA A 48 -3.25 19.31 -7.02
CA ALA A 48 -2.97 19.62 -8.42
C ALA A 48 -1.58 20.25 -8.65
N LYS A 49 -1.01 20.86 -7.60
CA LYS A 49 0.31 21.50 -7.59
C LYS A 49 1.43 20.53 -7.24
N PHE A 50 1.12 19.26 -6.96
CA PHE A 50 2.08 18.28 -6.50
C PHE A 50 2.03 17.02 -7.35
N GLU A 51 3.10 16.78 -8.09
CA GLU A 51 3.22 15.62 -8.98
C GLU A 51 4.18 14.56 -8.42
N ARG A 52 4.19 13.37 -9.02
CA ARG A 52 5.26 12.40 -8.79
C ARG A 52 6.51 12.82 -9.56
N THR A 53 7.68 12.41 -9.09
CA THR A 53 8.95 12.67 -9.81
C THR A 53 8.91 12.04 -11.21
N ALA A 54 9.54 12.69 -12.19
CA ALA A 54 9.63 12.15 -13.56
C ALA A 54 10.24 10.74 -13.59
N GLY A 55 11.34 10.52 -12.85
CA GLY A 55 11.95 9.19 -12.70
C GLY A 55 11.03 8.18 -12.02
N GLY A 56 10.26 8.59 -11.01
CA GLY A 56 9.27 7.73 -10.36
C GLY A 56 8.15 7.34 -11.32
N ARG A 57 7.61 8.28 -12.10
CA ARG A 57 6.60 7.99 -13.13
C ARG A 57 7.13 7.04 -14.20
N LEU A 58 8.34 7.29 -14.69
CA LEU A 58 8.97 6.45 -15.72
C LEU A 58 9.16 5.02 -15.20
N LEU A 59 9.68 4.87 -13.98
CA LEU A 59 9.85 3.57 -13.34
C LEU A 59 8.53 2.82 -13.19
N LEU A 60 7.49 3.49 -12.67
CA LEU A 60 6.17 2.89 -12.51
C LEU A 60 5.55 2.50 -13.85
N ARG A 61 5.71 3.33 -14.88
CA ARG A 61 5.25 3.02 -16.24
C ARG A 61 6.00 1.84 -16.86
N SER A 62 7.29 1.69 -16.57
CA SER A 62 8.09 0.55 -17.05
C SER A 62 7.67 -0.78 -16.41
N ILE A 63 7.18 -0.76 -15.18
CA ILE A 63 6.75 -1.97 -14.46
C ILE A 63 5.27 -2.26 -14.71
N PHE A 64 4.41 -1.25 -14.62
CA PHE A 64 2.96 -1.40 -14.62
C PHE A 64 2.29 -0.92 -15.92
N GLY A 65 3.06 -0.60 -16.96
CA GLY A 65 2.52 -0.06 -18.20
C GLY A 65 1.75 1.24 -18.00
N GLY A 66 0.68 1.44 -18.78
CA GLY A 66 -0.23 2.60 -18.67
C GLY A 66 -1.31 2.48 -17.59
N GLY A 67 -1.18 1.53 -16.65
CA GLY A 67 -2.22 1.28 -15.64
C GLY A 67 -2.44 2.42 -14.65
N LEU A 68 -3.47 2.28 -13.81
CA LEU A 68 -3.97 3.32 -12.89
C LEU A 68 -2.89 3.94 -11.99
N PHE A 69 -1.91 3.14 -11.59
CA PHE A 69 -0.82 3.58 -10.73
C PHE A 69 0.28 4.36 -11.48
N ALA A 70 0.30 4.33 -12.80
CA ALA A 70 1.21 5.11 -13.66
C ALA A 70 0.56 6.39 -14.23
N GLN A 71 -0.76 6.52 -14.17
CA GLN A 71 -1.52 7.67 -14.67
C GLN A 71 -1.50 8.88 -13.71
N SER A 72 -1.67 10.08 -14.27
CA SER A 72 -1.75 11.36 -13.54
C SER A 72 -3.11 12.00 -13.76
N GLY A 73 -3.82 12.39 -12.70
CA GLY A 73 -5.10 13.09 -12.81
C GLY A 73 -6.22 12.46 -12.00
N ASP A 74 -7.48 12.82 -12.31
CA ASP A 74 -8.69 12.44 -11.55
C ASP A 74 -9.32 11.09 -11.94
N GLU A 75 -8.67 10.32 -12.82
CA GLU A 75 -9.11 9.01 -13.33
C GLU A 75 -9.08 7.87 -12.28
N HIS A 76 -8.71 8.17 -11.03
CA HIS A 76 -8.48 7.19 -9.95
C HIS A 76 -9.73 6.83 -9.12
N ARG A 77 -10.94 7.24 -9.54
CA ARG A 77 -12.17 7.10 -8.75
C ARG A 77 -13.26 6.28 -9.46
N THR A 78 -13.18 4.95 -9.38
CA THR A 78 -14.37 4.09 -9.50
C THR A 78 -14.13 2.68 -8.92
N HIS A 79 -15.19 2.14 -8.28
CA HIS A 79 -15.39 0.75 -7.80
C HIS A 79 -14.86 0.42 -6.39
N ARG A 80 -15.74 0.51 -5.38
CA ARG A 80 -15.44 0.34 -3.93
C ARG A 80 -16.18 -0.80 -3.24
N LYS A 81 -16.30 -1.97 -3.88
CA LYS A 81 -16.81 -3.17 -3.19
C LYS A 81 -16.05 -4.40 -3.66
N MET A 82 -15.03 -4.80 -2.92
CA MET A 82 -14.47 -6.15 -3.04
C MET A 82 -15.20 -7.08 -2.07
N PRO A 83 -15.67 -8.26 -2.51
CA PRO A 83 -16.26 -9.25 -1.62
C PRO A 83 -15.23 -9.75 -0.60
N ILE A 84 -15.68 -10.12 0.60
CA ILE A 84 -14.87 -10.76 1.64
C ILE A 84 -14.77 -12.25 1.29
N PHE A 85 -13.55 -12.76 1.07
CA PHE A 85 -13.32 -14.16 0.70
C PHE A 85 -12.71 -14.96 1.88
N MET A 86 -13.58 -15.38 2.80
CA MET A 86 -13.22 -16.23 3.95
C MET A 86 -12.58 -17.56 3.55
N ASP A 87 -12.79 -18.02 2.32
CA ASP A 87 -12.28 -19.30 1.84
C ASP A 87 -10.75 -19.28 1.66
N ILE A 88 -10.17 -18.15 1.22
CA ILE A 88 -8.71 -18.00 1.09
C ILE A 88 -8.05 -17.99 2.47
N ALA A 89 -8.68 -17.34 3.45
CA ALA A 89 -8.20 -17.34 4.83
C ALA A 89 -8.18 -18.77 5.41
N LYS A 90 -9.23 -19.56 5.15
CA LYS A 90 -9.29 -20.99 5.55
C LYS A 90 -8.22 -21.83 4.85
N GLN A 91 -8.03 -21.66 3.54
CA GLN A 91 -7.00 -22.38 2.79
C GLN A 91 -5.60 -22.09 3.34
N THR A 92 -5.30 -20.81 3.59
CA THR A 92 -4.04 -20.39 4.21
C THR A 92 -3.85 -21.04 5.59
N SER A 93 -4.89 -20.97 6.43
CA SER A 93 -4.85 -21.58 7.77
C SER A 93 -4.65 -23.10 7.71
N ASN A 94 -5.32 -23.79 6.81
CA ASN A 94 -5.19 -25.24 6.63
C ASN A 94 -3.80 -25.62 6.12
N GLY A 95 -3.23 -24.83 5.20
CA GLY A 95 -1.87 -25.02 4.71
C GLY A 95 -0.82 -24.88 5.81
N ILE A 96 -0.93 -23.83 6.63
CA ILE A 96 -0.08 -23.62 7.81
C ILE A 96 -0.24 -24.79 8.81
N MET A 97 -1.47 -25.20 9.12
CA MET A 97 -1.71 -26.33 10.02
C MET A 97 -1.11 -27.63 9.50
N LYS A 98 -1.20 -27.88 8.18
CA LYS A 98 -0.60 -29.05 7.55
C LYS A 98 0.92 -29.03 7.73
N ASP A 99 1.58 -27.92 7.42
CA ASP A 99 3.03 -27.77 7.60
C ASP A 99 3.44 -28.00 9.05
N LEU A 100 2.68 -27.48 10.01
CA LEU A 100 2.94 -27.68 11.45
C LEU A 100 2.80 -29.17 11.82
N ASN A 101 1.76 -29.85 11.34
CA ASN A 101 1.46 -31.25 11.63
C ASN A 101 2.44 -32.25 10.97
N GLU A 102 3.13 -31.86 9.90
CA GLU A 102 4.17 -32.69 9.28
C GLU A 102 5.44 -32.83 10.14
N SER A 103 5.60 -31.98 11.17
CA SER A 103 6.70 -32.09 12.12
C SER A 103 6.44 -33.19 13.16
N LYS A 104 7.44 -34.04 13.39
CA LYS A 104 7.42 -35.02 14.50
C LYS A 104 7.72 -34.40 15.87
N SER A 105 8.04 -33.10 15.91
CA SER A 105 8.36 -32.34 17.13
C SER A 105 7.11 -31.66 17.67
N SER A 106 7.01 -31.50 18.99
CA SER A 106 5.96 -30.72 19.65
C SER A 106 6.07 -29.21 19.37
N THR A 107 7.22 -28.75 18.89
CA THR A 107 7.47 -27.36 18.48
C THR A 107 8.14 -27.32 17.10
N LYS A 108 7.71 -26.38 16.25
CA LYS A 108 8.26 -26.13 14.91
C LYS A 108 8.36 -24.62 14.67
N GLU A 109 9.50 -24.15 14.21
CA GLU A 109 9.63 -22.79 13.67
C GLU A 109 9.09 -22.77 12.24
N LEU A 110 8.30 -21.74 11.91
CA LEU A 110 7.68 -21.58 10.60
C LEU A 110 7.90 -20.16 10.10
N ASP A 111 8.39 -20.05 8.87
CA ASP A 111 8.37 -18.78 8.14
C ASP A 111 6.94 -18.55 7.60
N VAL A 112 6.26 -17.56 8.16
CA VAL A 112 4.89 -17.19 7.77
C VAL A 112 4.84 -16.28 6.53
N PHE A 113 5.98 -15.68 6.14
CA PHE A 113 6.01 -14.73 5.03
C PHE A 113 5.63 -15.37 3.68
N PRO A 114 6.09 -16.59 3.31
CA PRO A 114 5.62 -17.30 2.13
C PRO A 114 4.10 -17.54 2.13
N TRP A 115 3.53 -17.91 3.27
CA TRP A 115 2.08 -18.15 3.40
C TRP A 115 1.27 -16.86 3.28
N ALA A 116 1.71 -15.79 3.93
CA ALA A 116 1.10 -14.45 3.81
C ALA A 116 1.17 -13.92 2.37
N THR A 117 2.28 -14.19 1.68
CA THR A 117 2.46 -13.88 0.25
C THR A 117 1.43 -14.63 -0.60
N ALA A 118 1.35 -15.95 -0.47
CA ALA A 118 0.41 -16.76 -1.24
C ALA A 118 -1.05 -16.32 -1.01
N ALA A 119 -1.41 -16.06 0.25
CA ALA A 119 -2.74 -15.57 0.60
C ALA A 119 -3.06 -14.20 -0.04
N ALA A 120 -2.10 -13.26 0.00
CA ALA A 120 -2.28 -11.96 -0.62
C ALA A 120 -2.45 -12.06 -2.15
N LEU A 121 -1.71 -12.98 -2.80
CA LEU A 121 -1.78 -13.16 -4.24
C LEU A 121 -3.13 -13.73 -4.65
N GLU A 122 -3.59 -14.75 -3.93
CA GLU A 122 -4.87 -15.38 -4.17
C GLU A 122 -6.03 -14.40 -3.91
N LEU A 123 -5.92 -13.57 -2.87
CA LEU A 123 -6.92 -12.52 -2.59
C LEU A 123 -7.05 -11.55 -3.75
N VAL A 124 -5.94 -11.03 -4.29
CA VAL A 124 -6.04 -10.11 -5.43
C VAL A 124 -6.47 -10.83 -6.70
N GLY A 125 -6.01 -12.06 -6.93
CA GLY A 125 -6.44 -12.90 -8.05
C GLY A 125 -7.94 -13.12 -8.04
N GLU A 126 -8.49 -13.73 -7.00
CA GLU A 126 -9.91 -14.09 -6.96
C GLU A 126 -10.80 -12.86 -6.79
N ALA A 127 -10.48 -11.96 -5.85
CA ALA A 127 -11.34 -10.82 -5.53
C ALA A 127 -11.22 -9.69 -6.56
N GLY A 128 -10.00 -9.43 -7.01
CA GLY A 128 -9.69 -8.34 -7.92
C GLY A 128 -9.84 -8.74 -9.39
N LEU A 129 -9.37 -9.93 -9.76
CA LEU A 129 -9.23 -10.32 -11.18
C LEU A 129 -10.15 -11.46 -11.63
N GLY A 130 -10.85 -12.11 -10.69
CA GLY A 130 -11.66 -13.29 -10.99
C GLY A 130 -10.83 -14.47 -11.48
N TYR A 131 -9.60 -14.60 -10.98
CA TYR A 131 -8.62 -15.61 -11.37
C TYR A 131 -7.95 -16.26 -10.17
N SER A 132 -7.94 -17.59 -10.10
CA SER A 132 -7.18 -18.30 -9.07
C SER A 132 -5.74 -18.52 -9.55
N PHE A 133 -4.77 -18.14 -8.73
CA PHE A 133 -3.35 -18.35 -9.00
C PHE A 133 -2.86 -19.73 -8.54
N SER A 134 -3.76 -20.55 -7.99
CA SER A 134 -3.47 -21.88 -7.45
C SER A 134 -2.33 -21.88 -6.43
N SER A 135 -2.19 -20.77 -5.67
CA SER A 135 -1.00 -20.49 -4.85
C SER A 135 -0.76 -21.51 -3.72
N PHE A 136 -1.75 -22.33 -3.40
CA PHE A 136 -1.71 -23.34 -2.32
C PHE A 136 -1.53 -24.79 -2.82
N THR A 137 -1.45 -25.01 -4.14
CA THR A 137 -1.38 -26.37 -4.73
C THR A 137 0.01 -27.01 -4.67
N GLY A 138 1.04 -26.25 -4.26
CA GLY A 138 2.43 -26.71 -4.21
C GLY A 138 3.20 -26.55 -5.52
N GLU A 139 2.56 -26.11 -6.60
CA GLU A 139 3.23 -25.70 -7.83
C GLU A 139 3.90 -24.32 -7.64
N ARG A 140 5.14 -24.18 -8.15
CA ARG A 140 5.86 -22.90 -8.08
C ARG A 140 5.22 -21.90 -9.02
N ASN A 141 4.57 -20.89 -8.46
CA ASN A 141 3.98 -19.81 -9.26
C ASN A 141 5.06 -18.76 -9.61
N GLU A 142 5.49 -18.73 -10.89
CA GLU A 142 6.51 -17.81 -11.40
C GLU A 142 6.12 -16.32 -11.26
N TYR A 143 4.83 -16.02 -11.28
CA TYR A 143 4.31 -14.67 -11.10
C TYR A 143 4.57 -14.11 -9.70
N ASN A 144 4.46 -14.96 -8.66
CA ASN A 144 4.77 -14.62 -7.28
C ASN A 144 6.25 -14.21 -7.12
N ILE A 145 7.15 -14.94 -7.78
CA ILE A 145 8.59 -14.65 -7.77
C ILE A 145 8.86 -13.32 -8.49
N ALA A 146 8.27 -13.11 -9.67
CA ALA A 146 8.47 -11.90 -10.46
C ALA A 146 8.06 -10.62 -9.70
N ILE A 147 6.93 -10.64 -8.99
CA ILE A 147 6.46 -9.48 -8.20
C ILE A 147 7.44 -9.14 -7.07
N LYS A 148 7.94 -10.14 -6.35
CA LYS A 148 8.92 -9.92 -5.27
C LYS A 148 10.23 -9.33 -5.78
N SER A 149 10.69 -9.75 -6.96
CA SER A 149 11.94 -9.27 -7.55
C SER A 149 11.91 -7.77 -7.85
N VAL A 150 10.76 -7.22 -8.25
CA VAL A 150 10.64 -5.80 -8.65
C VAL A 150 11.02 -4.83 -7.52
N ILE A 151 10.70 -5.12 -6.26
CA ILE A 151 10.99 -4.24 -5.11
C ILE A 151 12.44 -4.35 -4.65
N TRP A 152 13.00 -5.57 -4.67
CA TRP A 152 14.40 -5.80 -4.32
C TRP A 152 15.35 -5.06 -5.28
N ILE A 153 14.98 -5.01 -6.56
CA ILE A 153 15.72 -4.33 -7.64
C ILE A 153 15.80 -2.80 -7.42
N LEU A 154 14.81 -2.18 -6.76
CA LEU A 154 14.79 -0.73 -6.53
C LEU A 154 15.81 -0.23 -5.50
N LYS A 155 16.42 -1.12 -4.71
CA LYS A 155 17.34 -0.71 -3.64
C LYS A 155 18.83 -0.85 -3.96
N HIS A 156 19.22 -1.47 -5.08
CA HIS A 156 20.64 -1.71 -5.39
C HIS A 156 20.89 -1.66 -6.91
N ILE A 157 21.56 -0.62 -7.41
CA ILE A 157 22.01 -0.50 -8.82
C ILE A 157 23.55 -0.49 -8.78
N PRO A 158 24.28 -1.37 -9.54
CA PRO A 158 24.27 -1.37 -11.01
C PRO A 158 24.34 -2.73 -11.77
N HIS A 159 23.76 -2.69 -12.98
CA HIS A 159 23.97 -3.48 -14.21
C HIS A 159 23.55 -4.97 -14.38
N ASN A 160 23.43 -5.82 -13.36
CA ASN A 160 22.73 -7.12 -13.53
C ASN A 160 21.22 -7.05 -13.22
N ASN A 161 20.85 -6.07 -12.41
CA ASN A 161 19.48 -5.93 -11.88
C ASN A 161 18.50 -5.37 -12.92
N ILE A 162 18.99 -4.70 -13.97
CA ILE A 162 18.15 -4.25 -15.10
C ILE A 162 17.68 -5.45 -15.93
N GLN A 163 18.53 -6.45 -16.16
CA GLN A 163 18.13 -7.66 -16.88
C GLN A 163 17.14 -8.49 -16.07
N GLN A 164 17.33 -8.57 -14.75
CA GLN A 164 16.36 -9.20 -13.85
C GLN A 164 15.03 -8.44 -13.83
N LEU A 165 15.05 -7.11 -13.87
CA LEU A 165 13.83 -6.30 -13.96
C LEU A 165 13.09 -6.56 -15.25
N LEU A 166 13.79 -6.51 -16.39
CA LEU A 166 13.19 -6.77 -17.69
C LEU A 166 12.60 -8.18 -17.77
N HIS A 167 13.28 -9.17 -17.18
CA HIS A 167 12.77 -10.53 -17.09
C HIS A 167 11.51 -10.62 -16.21
N ALA A 168 11.51 -10.00 -15.02
CA ALA A 168 10.35 -9.97 -14.14
C ALA A 168 9.14 -9.26 -14.78
N VAL A 169 9.37 -8.10 -15.42
CA VAL A 169 8.32 -7.36 -16.15
C VAL A 169 7.77 -8.19 -17.30
N ARG A 170 8.63 -8.94 -18.01
CA ARG A 170 8.18 -9.84 -19.08
C ARG A 170 7.27 -10.95 -18.54
N ILE A 171 7.68 -11.68 -17.51
CA ILE A 171 6.84 -12.71 -16.86
C ILE A 171 5.53 -12.09 -16.39
N GLN A 172 5.60 -10.90 -15.77
CA GLN A 172 4.43 -10.20 -15.27
C GLN A 172 3.42 -9.90 -16.39
N ASN A 173 3.89 -9.39 -17.54
CA ASN A 173 3.05 -9.10 -18.69
C ASN A 173 2.48 -10.38 -19.33
N GLU A 174 3.28 -11.43 -19.49
CA GLU A 174 2.82 -12.71 -20.08
C GLU A 174 1.70 -13.32 -19.23
N GLN A 175 1.85 -13.32 -17.90
CA GLN A 175 0.82 -13.80 -16.97
C GLN A 175 -0.42 -12.90 -16.96
N ALA A 176 -0.24 -11.58 -17.05
CA ALA A 176 -1.36 -10.67 -17.16
C ALA A 176 -2.18 -10.87 -18.43
N GLU A 177 -1.51 -11.11 -19.56
CA GLU A 177 -2.18 -11.42 -20.81
C GLU A 177 -2.95 -12.74 -20.74
N GLU A 178 -2.40 -13.76 -20.08
CA GLU A 178 -3.05 -15.05 -19.87
C GLU A 178 -4.34 -14.90 -19.06
N VAL A 179 -4.30 -14.22 -17.92
CA VAL A 179 -5.49 -13.98 -17.08
C VAL A 179 -6.55 -13.22 -17.85
N ILE A 180 -6.17 -12.16 -18.57
CA ILE A 180 -7.10 -11.38 -19.38
C ILE A 180 -7.72 -12.25 -20.49
N ARG A 181 -6.92 -13.08 -21.16
CA ARG A 181 -7.40 -13.99 -22.23
C ARG A 181 -8.37 -15.01 -21.68
N THR A 182 -8.02 -15.67 -20.58
CA THR A 182 -8.86 -16.66 -19.92
C THR A 182 -10.19 -16.05 -19.49
N ARG A 183 -10.14 -14.85 -18.88
CA ARG A 183 -11.37 -14.19 -18.42
C ARG A 183 -12.25 -13.72 -19.57
N GLN A 184 -11.67 -13.15 -20.63
CA GLN A 184 -12.41 -12.78 -21.82
C GLN A 184 -13.09 -14.00 -22.47
N GLY A 185 -12.40 -15.15 -22.52
CA GLY A 185 -12.96 -16.40 -23.04
C GLY A 185 -14.22 -16.84 -22.30
N LEU A 186 -14.22 -16.77 -20.97
CA LEU A 186 -15.37 -17.10 -20.12
C LEU A 186 -16.54 -16.10 -20.30
N ILE A 187 -16.25 -14.83 -20.54
CA ILE A 187 -17.28 -13.82 -20.80
C ILE A 187 -17.90 -14.03 -22.18
N SER A 188 -17.07 -14.20 -23.22
CA SER A 188 -17.52 -14.41 -24.60
C SER A 188 -18.27 -15.72 -24.80
N SER A 189 -18.01 -16.76 -24.00
CA SER A 189 -18.75 -18.03 -24.06
C SER A 189 -20.16 -17.94 -23.46
N GLY A 190 -20.48 -16.85 -22.74
CA GLY A 190 -21.76 -16.68 -22.06
C GLY A 190 -21.95 -17.60 -20.85
N GLU A 191 -20.86 -18.14 -20.29
CA GLU A 191 -20.89 -19.03 -19.14
C GLU A 191 -21.36 -18.29 -17.86
N ASP A 192 -22.08 -18.99 -16.99
CA ASP A 192 -22.42 -18.44 -15.68
C ASP A 192 -21.15 -18.34 -14.81
N LEU A 193 -20.72 -17.10 -14.58
CA LEU A 193 -19.52 -16.81 -13.78
C LEU A 193 -19.74 -17.01 -12.27
N SER A 194 -20.95 -17.36 -11.81
CA SER A 194 -21.24 -17.51 -10.38
C SER A 194 -20.40 -18.58 -9.67
N SER A 195 -20.02 -19.63 -10.39
CA SER A 195 -19.16 -20.73 -9.94
C SER A 195 -17.67 -20.46 -10.13
N GLN A 196 -17.32 -19.42 -10.89
CA GLN A 196 -15.95 -19.06 -11.21
C GLN A 196 -15.36 -18.11 -10.15
N ALA A 197 -14.03 -18.03 -10.11
CA ALA A 197 -13.33 -17.05 -9.27
C ALA A 197 -13.86 -15.63 -9.52
N GLY A 198 -14.01 -14.85 -8.44
CA GLY A 198 -14.60 -13.51 -8.46
C GLY A 198 -16.11 -13.44 -8.68
N ARG A 199 -16.77 -14.57 -8.96
CA ARG A 199 -18.24 -14.69 -9.15
C ARG A 199 -18.82 -13.70 -10.17
N GLY A 200 -18.03 -13.31 -11.16
CA GLY A 200 -18.35 -12.29 -12.16
C GLY A 200 -18.50 -10.87 -11.63
N ARG A 201 -18.06 -10.59 -10.39
CA ARG A 201 -18.11 -9.27 -9.73
C ARG A 201 -16.72 -8.66 -9.49
N ASP A 202 -15.67 -9.32 -9.95
CA ASP A 202 -14.30 -8.84 -9.91
C ASP A 202 -14.09 -7.64 -10.85
N ILE A 203 -13.03 -6.88 -10.57
CA ILE A 203 -12.74 -5.60 -11.23
C ILE A 203 -12.51 -5.80 -12.74
N MET A 204 -11.82 -6.87 -13.14
CA MET A 204 -11.54 -7.12 -14.55
C MET A 204 -12.80 -7.47 -15.33
N THR A 205 -13.69 -8.28 -14.77
CA THR A 205 -14.99 -8.58 -15.39
C THR A 205 -15.84 -7.33 -15.54
N LEU A 206 -15.88 -6.48 -14.51
CA LEU A 206 -16.61 -5.21 -14.55
C LEU A 206 -16.00 -4.26 -15.60
N LEU A 207 -14.67 -4.19 -15.68
CA LEU A 207 -13.95 -3.36 -16.64
C LEU A 207 -14.21 -3.83 -18.08
N MET A 208 -14.11 -5.13 -18.35
CA MET A 208 -14.37 -5.71 -19.67
C MET A 208 -15.81 -5.46 -20.13
N LYS A 209 -16.79 -5.70 -19.26
CA LYS A 209 -18.21 -5.44 -19.56
C LYS A 209 -18.49 -3.95 -19.81
N ALA A 210 -17.88 -3.07 -19.02
CA ALA A 210 -18.01 -1.62 -19.23
C ALA A 210 -17.33 -1.17 -20.54
N ASN A 211 -16.24 -1.83 -20.93
CA ASN A 211 -15.53 -1.55 -22.18
C ASN A 211 -16.29 -2.05 -23.42
N GLU A 212 -17.19 -3.02 -23.28
CA GLU A 212 -18.03 -3.56 -24.37
C GLU A 212 -19.42 -2.89 -24.45
N ALA A 213 -19.81 -2.09 -23.47
CA ALA A 213 -21.12 -1.44 -23.42
C ALA A 213 -21.27 -0.36 -24.51
N GLU A 214 -22.40 -0.37 -25.22
CA GLU A 214 -22.74 0.65 -26.22
C GLU A 214 -22.78 2.05 -25.59
N GLY A 215 -22.08 3.01 -26.21
CA GLY A 215 -22.00 4.40 -25.74
C GLY A 215 -20.91 4.67 -24.70
N SER A 216 -19.98 3.73 -24.47
CA SER A 216 -18.83 3.97 -23.59
C SER A 216 -17.92 5.08 -24.15
N GLU A 217 -17.80 6.19 -23.42
CA GLU A 217 -16.90 7.31 -23.79
C GLU A 217 -15.43 7.01 -23.47
N SER A 218 -15.15 6.02 -22.60
CA SER A 218 -13.81 5.68 -22.15
C SER A 218 -13.49 4.21 -22.45
N HIS A 219 -12.97 3.94 -23.64
CA HIS A 219 -12.45 2.61 -23.98
C HIS A 219 -11.04 2.42 -23.44
N VAL A 220 -10.82 1.30 -22.76
CA VAL A 220 -9.50 0.89 -22.26
C VAL A 220 -8.89 -0.09 -23.25
N SER A 221 -7.68 0.21 -23.74
CA SER A 221 -6.96 -0.67 -24.67
C SER A 221 -6.47 -1.94 -23.97
N ARG A 222 -6.17 -2.99 -24.75
CA ARG A 222 -5.62 -4.24 -24.21
C ARG A 222 -4.33 -4.03 -23.41
N GLN A 223 -3.47 -3.11 -23.84
CA GLN A 223 -2.23 -2.77 -23.12
C GLN A 223 -2.50 -2.05 -21.80
N GLU A 224 -3.50 -1.18 -21.76
CA GLU A 224 -3.92 -0.53 -20.52
C GLU A 224 -4.56 -1.52 -19.55
N MET A 225 -5.34 -2.50 -20.03
CA MET A 225 -5.86 -3.59 -19.18
C MET A 225 -4.74 -4.42 -18.53
N VAL A 226 -3.70 -4.77 -19.29
CA VAL A 226 -2.50 -5.44 -18.75
C VAL A 226 -1.86 -4.58 -17.68
N GLY A 227 -1.73 -3.27 -17.93
CA GLY A 227 -1.17 -2.34 -16.96
C GLY A 227 -2.01 -2.20 -15.68
N HIS A 228 -3.34 -2.16 -15.80
CA HIS A 228 -4.27 -2.17 -14.67
C HIS A 228 -4.14 -3.46 -13.87
N MET A 229 -4.08 -4.62 -14.52
CA MET A 229 -3.89 -5.89 -13.83
C MET A 229 -2.58 -5.92 -13.05
N ASN A 230 -1.45 -5.57 -13.69
CA ASN A 230 -0.15 -5.52 -13.03
C ASN A 230 -0.13 -4.58 -11.84
N THR A 231 -0.81 -3.44 -11.97
CA THR A 231 -1.01 -2.47 -10.89
C THR A 231 -1.76 -3.10 -9.72
N PHE A 232 -2.92 -3.71 -9.96
CA PHE A 232 -3.78 -4.24 -8.90
C PHE A 232 -3.08 -5.36 -8.14
N VAL A 233 -2.46 -6.31 -8.84
CA VAL A 233 -1.72 -7.39 -8.17
C VAL A 233 -0.60 -6.81 -7.35
N PHE A 234 0.27 -5.99 -7.94
CA PHE A 234 1.42 -5.49 -7.18
C PHE A 234 1.01 -4.69 -5.94
N ALA A 235 0.05 -3.77 -6.10
CA ALA A 235 -0.39 -2.91 -5.01
C ALA A 235 -1.06 -3.69 -3.87
N GLY A 236 -1.94 -4.64 -4.21
CA GLY A 236 -2.66 -5.45 -3.23
C GLY A 236 -1.83 -6.59 -2.64
N HIS A 237 -0.88 -7.14 -3.40
CA HIS A 237 -0.09 -8.30 -2.99
C HIS A 237 0.96 -7.94 -1.93
N GLU A 238 1.87 -7.01 -2.23
CA GLU A 238 3.03 -6.77 -1.38
C GLU A 238 2.64 -6.15 -0.03
N THR A 239 1.69 -5.20 -0.08
CA THR A 239 1.25 -4.50 1.13
C THR A 239 0.49 -5.43 2.06
N THR A 240 -0.40 -6.27 1.51
CA THR A 240 -1.17 -7.25 2.28
C THR A 240 -0.27 -8.35 2.84
N SER A 241 0.65 -8.89 2.04
CA SER A 241 1.57 -9.94 2.51
C SER A 241 2.44 -9.46 3.68
N THR A 242 2.97 -8.23 3.56
CA THR A 242 3.74 -7.58 4.62
C THR A 242 2.89 -7.31 5.86
N ALA A 243 1.67 -6.82 5.69
CA ALA A 243 0.76 -6.55 6.80
C ALA A 243 0.36 -7.83 7.54
N VAL A 244 -0.06 -8.87 6.82
CA VAL A 244 -0.46 -10.16 7.41
C VAL A 244 0.73 -10.82 8.11
N ALA A 245 1.90 -10.86 7.49
CA ALA A 245 3.10 -11.41 8.13
C ALA A 245 3.45 -10.66 9.41
N ARG A 246 3.31 -9.33 9.43
CA ARG A 246 3.54 -8.53 10.63
C ARG A 246 2.49 -8.76 11.70
N ILE A 247 1.21 -8.89 11.34
CA ILE A 247 0.14 -9.21 12.29
C ILE A 247 0.44 -10.54 12.98
N LEU A 248 0.80 -11.57 12.20
CA LEU A 248 1.15 -12.89 12.75
C LEU A 248 2.39 -12.83 13.65
N ASP A 249 3.43 -12.09 13.26
CA ASP A 249 4.63 -11.86 14.07
C ASP A 249 4.31 -11.19 15.42
N VAL A 250 3.47 -10.15 15.42
CA VAL A 250 3.06 -9.47 16.65
C VAL A 250 2.22 -10.39 17.54
N LEU A 251 1.27 -11.13 16.96
CA LEU A 251 0.45 -12.09 17.71
C LEU A 251 1.27 -13.25 18.30
N ALA A 252 2.35 -13.66 17.62
CA ALA A 252 3.26 -14.67 18.15
C ALA A 252 4.05 -14.14 19.36
N GLN A 253 4.36 -12.84 19.41
CA GLN A 253 5.07 -12.20 20.52
C GLN A 253 4.12 -11.82 21.67
N GLN A 254 2.85 -11.55 21.38
CA GLN A 254 1.82 -11.15 22.33
C GLN A 254 0.56 -12.01 22.14
N PRO A 255 0.59 -13.28 22.61
CA PRO A 255 -0.54 -14.18 22.46
C PRO A 255 -1.71 -13.76 23.36
N GLU A 256 -2.83 -13.40 22.74
CA GLU A 256 -4.02 -12.90 23.44
C GLU A 256 -5.14 -13.95 23.46
N PRO A 257 -5.69 -14.31 24.64
CA PRO A 257 -6.70 -15.37 24.77
C PRO A 257 -8.04 -15.02 24.10
N ASN A 258 -8.35 -13.73 23.92
CA ASN A 258 -9.61 -13.25 23.36
C ASN A 258 -9.51 -12.87 21.87
N LEU A 259 -8.46 -13.31 21.17
CA LEU A 259 -8.19 -12.94 19.77
C LEU A 259 -9.35 -13.23 18.80
N LEU A 260 -10.17 -14.24 19.09
CA LEU A 260 -11.31 -14.63 18.26
C LEU A 260 -12.54 -13.73 18.44
N GLU A 261 -12.51 -12.80 19.39
CA GLU A 261 -13.53 -11.75 19.50
C GLU A 261 -13.28 -10.70 18.40
N LEU A 262 -14.26 -10.55 17.49
CA LEU A 262 -14.16 -9.67 16.32
C LEU A 262 -13.69 -8.23 16.64
N PRO A 263 -14.10 -7.58 17.76
CA PRO A 263 -13.60 -6.24 18.10
C PRO A 263 -12.11 -6.22 18.41
N TYR A 264 -11.57 -7.26 19.06
CA TYR A 264 -10.15 -7.33 19.39
C TYR A 264 -9.30 -7.60 18.15
N LEU A 265 -9.74 -8.52 17.28
CA LEU A 265 -9.07 -8.78 16.01
C LEU A 265 -8.99 -7.53 15.13
N ASP A 266 -10.08 -6.75 15.04
CA ASP A 266 -10.08 -5.46 14.33
C ASP A 266 -9.09 -4.47 14.98
N GLY A 267 -9.04 -4.41 16.31
CA GLY A 267 -8.06 -3.60 17.04
C GLY A 267 -6.61 -4.01 16.74
N VAL A 268 -6.31 -5.31 16.69
CA VAL A 268 -4.99 -5.86 16.34
C VAL A 268 -4.60 -5.45 14.92
N VAL A 269 -5.51 -5.60 13.95
CA VAL A 269 -5.27 -5.22 12.55
C VAL A 269 -4.99 -3.73 12.44
N ARG A 270 -5.82 -2.88 13.07
CA ARG A 270 -5.66 -1.42 13.01
C ARG A 270 -4.38 -0.96 13.72
N GLU A 271 -4.08 -1.49 14.89
CA GLU A 271 -2.88 -1.11 15.63
C GLU A 271 -1.60 -1.55 14.92
N THR A 272 -1.61 -2.75 14.33
CA THR A 272 -0.50 -3.21 13.49
C THR A 272 -0.32 -2.30 12.28
N LEU A 273 -1.39 -1.96 11.56
CA LEU A 273 -1.32 -1.09 10.38
C LEU A 273 -0.90 0.34 10.74
N ARG A 274 -1.25 0.83 11.92
CA ARG A 274 -0.81 2.14 12.43
C ARG A 274 0.70 2.13 12.67
N LEU A 275 1.20 1.18 13.44
CA LEU A 275 2.61 1.12 13.87
C LEU A 275 3.56 0.61 12.80
N HIS A 276 3.09 -0.26 11.91
CA HIS A 276 3.87 -0.98 10.91
C HIS A 276 3.28 -0.82 9.51
N ALA A 277 3.07 0.43 9.08
CA ALA A 277 2.64 0.74 7.73
C ALA A 277 3.59 0.09 6.69
N PRO A 278 3.10 -0.72 5.74
CA PRO A 278 3.95 -1.36 4.72
C PRO A 278 4.75 -0.35 3.88
N VAL A 279 4.18 0.84 3.67
CA VAL A 279 4.84 1.97 3.03
C VAL A 279 5.15 3.04 4.08
N ALA A 280 6.43 3.30 4.34
CA ALA A 280 6.85 4.25 5.37
C ALA A 280 6.97 5.71 4.88
N LEU A 281 7.18 5.90 3.57
CA LEU A 281 7.50 7.20 2.98
C LEU A 281 6.95 7.26 1.55
N ILE A 282 6.35 8.39 1.18
CA ILE A 282 5.97 8.69 -0.21
C ILE A 282 6.60 10.00 -0.64
N ASN A 283 6.71 10.25 -1.95
CA ASN A 283 7.33 11.47 -2.46
C ASN A 283 6.44 12.23 -3.45
N ARG A 284 6.58 13.56 -3.47
CA ARG A 284 5.99 14.49 -4.45
C ARG A 284 7.01 15.54 -4.89
N VAL A 285 6.73 16.22 -5.98
CA VAL A 285 7.47 17.37 -6.49
C VAL A 285 6.49 18.53 -6.60
N CYS A 286 6.88 19.68 -6.06
CA CYS A 286 6.11 20.90 -6.16
C CYS A 286 6.15 21.44 -7.60
N GLY A 287 5.00 21.65 -8.23
CA GLY A 287 4.85 22.10 -9.61
C GLY A 287 4.86 23.62 -9.76
N GLU A 288 4.62 24.36 -8.68
CA GLU A 288 4.57 25.82 -8.64
C GLU A 288 5.02 26.36 -7.28
N ASP A 289 5.41 27.63 -7.22
CA ASP A 289 5.74 28.28 -5.96
C ASP A 289 4.49 28.39 -5.07
N ILE A 290 4.58 27.93 -3.82
CA ILE A 290 3.48 27.95 -2.86
C ILE A 290 3.99 28.19 -1.43
N VAL A 291 3.16 28.80 -0.59
CA VAL A 291 3.41 28.92 0.85
C VAL A 291 2.46 27.99 1.58
N LEU A 292 3.02 27.04 2.35
CA LEU A 292 2.23 26.04 3.08
C LEU A 292 2.18 26.38 4.58
N PRO A 293 1.00 26.39 5.21
CA PRO A 293 0.88 26.61 6.64
C PRO A 293 1.37 25.39 7.43
N LEU A 294 2.13 25.63 8.49
CA LEU A 294 2.58 24.63 9.45
C LEU A 294 1.51 24.44 10.53
N ARG A 295 1.13 23.19 10.85
CA ARG A 295 0.35 22.93 12.07
C ARG A 295 1.21 23.12 13.30
N TYR A 296 2.47 22.70 13.21
CA TYR A 296 3.45 22.81 14.27
C TYR A 296 4.48 23.87 13.87
N PRO A 297 4.38 25.10 14.40
CA PRO A 297 5.33 26.15 14.06
C PRO A 297 6.75 25.77 14.47
N ILE A 298 7.73 26.27 13.71
CA ILE A 298 9.16 25.98 13.90
C ILE A 298 9.83 27.19 14.55
N ASP A 299 10.52 26.98 15.67
CA ASP A 299 11.31 28.02 16.31
C ASP A 299 12.63 28.21 15.57
N THR A 300 12.94 29.45 15.17
CA THR A 300 14.19 29.82 14.50
C THR A 300 14.87 30.97 15.24
N PRO A 301 16.19 31.20 15.02
CA PRO A 301 16.85 32.39 15.58
C PRO A 301 16.18 33.72 15.17
N SER A 302 15.51 33.75 14.01
CA SER A 302 14.76 34.90 13.48
C SER A 302 13.31 35.01 14.00
N GLY A 303 12.86 34.09 14.85
CA GLY A 303 11.49 34.02 15.35
C GLY A 303 10.77 32.74 14.97
N LYS A 304 9.44 32.73 15.11
CA LYS A 304 8.62 31.53 14.92
C LYS A 304 8.05 31.47 13.51
N LEU A 305 8.40 30.43 12.76
CA LEU A 305 7.86 30.16 11.43
C LEU A 305 6.52 29.43 11.56
N THR A 306 5.46 30.02 11.04
CA THR A 306 4.11 29.43 10.97
C THR A 306 3.75 28.92 9.58
N SER A 307 4.61 29.16 8.59
CA SER A 307 4.47 28.67 7.23
C SER A 307 5.84 28.47 6.57
N ILE A 308 5.88 27.63 5.54
CA ILE A 308 7.09 27.39 4.75
C ILE A 308 6.85 27.80 3.29
N PRO A 309 7.70 28.64 2.69
CA PRO A 309 7.72 28.83 1.25
C PRO A 309 8.34 27.60 0.59
N MET A 310 7.67 27.06 -0.41
CA MET A 310 8.10 25.93 -1.22
C MET A 310 8.20 26.38 -2.68
N LYS A 311 9.35 26.13 -3.30
CA LYS A 311 9.61 26.54 -4.67
C LYS A 311 9.20 25.45 -5.64
N LYS A 312 8.85 25.86 -6.87
CA LYS A 312 8.70 24.93 -7.99
C LYS A 312 9.96 24.06 -8.11
N GLY A 313 9.75 22.76 -8.27
CA GLY A 313 10.80 21.74 -8.35
C GLY A 313 11.23 21.16 -7.01
N THR A 314 10.80 21.74 -5.87
CA THR A 314 11.14 21.20 -4.56
C THR A 314 10.57 19.79 -4.40
N ARG A 315 11.45 18.83 -4.08
CA ARG A 315 11.06 17.46 -3.73
C ARG A 315 10.59 17.43 -2.29
N VAL A 316 9.46 16.79 -2.05
CA VAL A 316 8.90 16.59 -0.72
C VAL A 316 8.75 15.10 -0.46
N PHE A 317 9.32 14.65 0.64
CA PHE A 317 9.13 13.32 1.19
C PHE A 317 8.16 13.41 2.37
N ILE A 318 7.04 12.71 2.24
CA ILE A 318 5.96 12.69 3.22
C ILE A 318 6.06 11.38 3.98
N SER A 319 6.27 11.48 5.29
CA SER A 319 6.24 10.32 6.16
C SER A 319 4.82 9.79 6.32
N ILE A 320 4.69 8.47 6.18
CA ILE A 320 3.46 7.74 6.52
C ILE A 320 3.56 7.23 7.96
N SER A 321 4.72 6.69 8.35
CA SER A 321 4.90 6.04 9.66
C SER A 321 5.01 7.02 10.82
N ALA A 322 5.71 8.15 10.66
CA ALA A 322 5.93 9.10 11.75
C ALA A 322 4.61 9.73 12.27
N PRO A 323 3.70 10.26 11.42
CA PRO A 323 2.44 10.81 11.93
C PRO A 323 1.55 9.75 12.61
N ASN A 324 1.63 8.49 12.18
CA ASN A 324 0.93 7.39 12.83
C ASN A 324 1.45 7.06 14.23
N ARG A 325 2.67 7.51 14.57
CA ARG A 325 3.37 7.23 15.83
C ARG A 325 3.61 8.49 16.66
N TYR A 326 3.07 9.63 16.21
CA TYR A 326 3.38 10.91 16.80
C TYR A 326 2.54 11.15 18.07
N GLU A 327 3.21 11.40 19.19
CA GLU A 327 2.57 11.55 20.51
C GLU A 327 1.54 12.69 20.55
N ARG A 328 1.77 13.76 19.79
CA ARG A 328 0.80 14.88 19.66
C ARG A 328 -0.51 14.49 18.98
N ILE A 329 -0.57 13.33 18.34
CA ILE A 329 -1.75 12.82 17.64
C ILE A 329 -2.31 11.60 18.39
N TRP A 330 -1.46 10.71 18.90
CA TRP A 330 -1.88 9.43 19.48
C TRP A 330 -1.68 9.32 21.00
N GLY A 331 -1.24 10.40 21.64
CA GLY A 331 -0.94 10.49 23.07
C GLY A 331 0.42 9.92 23.47
N GLU A 332 0.73 9.95 24.76
CA GLU A 332 2.02 9.49 25.32
C GLU A 332 2.34 8.03 24.95
N ARG A 333 1.31 7.19 24.85
CA ARG A 333 1.43 5.77 24.46
C ARG A 333 1.35 5.54 22.95
N ALA A 334 1.74 6.54 22.14
CA ALA A 334 1.66 6.47 20.68
C ALA A 334 2.53 5.37 20.08
N LYS A 335 3.67 5.05 20.69
CA LYS A 335 4.63 4.07 20.16
C LYS A 335 4.41 2.66 20.69
N GLU A 336 3.57 2.52 21.70
CA GLU A 336 3.19 1.23 22.27
C GLU A 336 2.16 0.53 21.39
N TYR A 337 2.24 -0.80 21.35
CA TYR A 337 1.26 -1.66 20.71
C TYR A 337 0.07 -1.85 21.66
N LEU A 338 -1.06 -1.17 21.38
CA LEU A 338 -2.27 -1.18 22.21
C LEU A 338 -3.53 -1.38 21.34
N PRO A 339 -3.91 -2.62 21.01
CA PRO A 339 -5.14 -2.92 20.27
C PRO A 339 -6.41 -2.38 20.93
N GLU A 340 -6.44 -2.33 22.26
CA GLU A 340 -7.57 -1.88 23.09
C GLU A 340 -7.93 -0.42 22.82
N ARG A 341 -6.99 0.36 22.29
CA ARG A 341 -7.22 1.74 21.85
C ARG A 341 -8.39 1.83 20.86
N TRP A 342 -8.62 0.80 20.07
CA TRP A 342 -9.66 0.77 19.04
C TRP A 342 -11.01 0.23 19.55
N ILE A 343 -11.05 -0.27 20.79
CA ILE A 343 -12.22 -0.97 21.34
C ILE A 343 -13.05 0.02 22.15
N GLY A 344 -14.33 0.15 21.82
CA GLY A 344 -15.29 0.99 22.56
C GLY A 344 -15.05 2.51 22.43
N SER A 345 -14.02 2.93 21.68
CA SER A 345 -13.68 4.34 21.47
C SER A 345 -14.11 4.80 20.08
N LYS A 346 -14.64 6.03 19.98
CA LYS A 346 -14.78 6.70 18.68
C LYS A 346 -13.40 7.15 18.20
N ILE A 347 -13.23 7.29 16.89
CA ILE A 347 -11.95 7.66 16.29
C ILE A 347 -11.38 8.99 16.81
N ASP A 348 -12.26 9.94 17.13
CA ASP A 348 -11.92 11.25 17.70
C ASP A 348 -11.57 11.16 19.20
N GLU A 349 -11.90 10.04 19.85
CA GLU A 349 -11.47 9.72 21.22
C GLU A 349 -10.11 8.98 21.21
N VAL A 350 -9.75 8.35 20.08
CA VAL A 350 -8.49 7.62 19.88
C VAL A 350 -7.32 8.55 19.54
N ALA A 351 -7.55 9.55 18.70
CA ALA A 351 -6.54 10.55 18.35
C ALA A 351 -6.70 11.79 19.25
N GLN A 352 -5.68 12.07 20.07
CA GLN A 352 -5.60 13.26 20.92
C GLN A 352 -5.28 14.50 20.07
N SER A 353 -6.26 15.15 19.44
CA SER A 353 -6.30 16.61 19.17
C SER A 353 -7.13 16.99 17.93
N GLU A 354 -7.43 18.30 17.84
CA GLU A 354 -7.87 19.04 16.63
C GLU A 354 -7.02 18.81 15.35
N ALA A 355 -5.88 18.11 15.42
CA ALA A 355 -5.01 17.83 14.28
C ALA A 355 -5.37 16.49 13.62
N HIS A 356 -6.50 16.47 12.91
CA HIS A 356 -6.91 15.29 12.14
C HIS A 356 -5.90 14.99 11.02
N LEU A 357 -5.38 13.76 11.01
CA LEU A 357 -4.64 13.26 9.86
C LEU A 357 -5.61 13.09 8.68
N PRO A 358 -5.21 13.44 7.45
CA PRO A 358 -6.08 13.37 6.29
C PRO A 358 -6.25 11.93 5.74
N GLY A 359 -5.78 10.93 6.48
CA GLY A 359 -5.79 9.53 6.08
C GLY A 359 -7.21 9.00 5.87
N VAL A 360 -7.42 8.23 4.80
CA VAL A 360 -8.76 7.77 4.41
C VAL A 360 -9.34 6.65 5.29
N TYR A 361 -8.51 6.01 6.11
CA TYR A 361 -8.91 4.90 6.97
C TYR A 361 -8.39 5.13 8.38
N SER A 362 -9.29 5.04 9.35
CA SER A 362 -8.99 5.08 10.78
C SER A 362 -8.09 6.24 11.23
N SER A 363 -8.17 7.40 10.56
CA SER A 363 -7.38 8.60 10.86
C SER A 363 -5.87 8.33 10.91
N MET A 364 -5.39 7.33 10.15
CA MET A 364 -3.98 6.99 10.01
C MET A 364 -3.55 7.13 8.54
N MET A 365 -2.27 7.45 8.32
CA MET A 365 -1.70 7.69 7.00
C MET A 365 -1.40 6.42 6.21
N THR A 366 -1.58 5.22 6.79
CA THR A 366 -1.21 3.93 6.18
C THR A 366 -1.86 3.72 4.80
N PHE A 367 -3.06 4.26 4.61
CA PHE A 367 -3.79 4.20 3.34
C PHE A 367 -3.72 5.50 2.53
N SER A 368 -2.80 6.40 2.90
CA SER A 368 -2.62 7.72 2.30
C SER A 368 -3.91 8.58 2.36
N ALA A 369 -3.91 9.70 1.64
CA ALA A 369 -4.95 10.70 1.62
C ALA A 369 -5.25 11.20 0.20
N GLY A 370 -6.43 11.80 0.03
CA GLY A 370 -6.82 12.47 -1.22
C GLY A 370 -7.21 11.52 -2.35
N SER A 371 -7.13 12.00 -3.59
CA SER A 371 -7.53 11.23 -4.78
C SER A 371 -6.56 10.11 -5.17
N GLN A 372 -5.38 10.05 -4.55
CA GLN A 372 -4.40 8.96 -4.72
C GLN A 372 -4.27 8.11 -3.45
N ALA A 373 -5.28 8.14 -2.57
CA ALA A 373 -5.37 7.23 -1.45
C ALA A 373 -5.63 5.79 -1.92
N CYS A 374 -5.39 4.82 -1.03
CA CYS A 374 -5.76 3.43 -1.26
C CYS A 374 -7.28 3.31 -1.53
N MET A 375 -7.67 2.35 -2.36
CA MET A 375 -9.05 2.17 -2.84
C MET A 375 -9.88 1.25 -1.97
#